data_AF-A0A6C0M0Z9-F1
#
_entry.id   AF-A0A6C0M0Z9-F1
#
_cell.length_a   1.000
_cell.length_b   1.000
_cell.length_c   1.000
_cell.angle_alpha   90.00
_cell.angle_beta   90.00
_cell.angle_gamma   90.00
#
_symmetry.space_group_name_H-M   'P 1'
#
loop_
_entity.id
_entity.type
_entity.pdbx_description
1 polymer ?
#
loop_
_entity_poly.entity_id
_entity_poly.type
_entity_poly.pdbx_seq_one_letter_code
_entity_poly.pdbx_strand_id
1 'polypeptide(L)'
;MIAQKTVRLSNDGYQRPKNTMQERLSEAEIQEKLEDYVEVEEISKVPLNSHIRYFITDVDQKTGEKKRKFRMGGILTNKDHADKFIILSNGKVSWSVQVNKATFYKKLTLQEIKDGHQEVVAQYKEKIREQRREIHKLKDEVEQLKKILKKK
;
A
#
# COMPACT_ATOMS: atom_id res chain seq x y z
N MET A 1 -17.31 23.82 -1.80
CA MET A 1 -16.44 23.75 -0.59
C MET A 1 -15.32 24.75 -0.77
N ILE A 2 -15.16 25.70 0.15
CA ILE A 2 -14.08 26.71 0.10
C ILE A 2 -12.79 26.00 0.53
N ALA A 3 -11.82 25.89 -0.37
CA ALA A 3 -10.52 25.30 -0.03
C ALA A 3 -9.85 26.14 1.08
N GLN A 4 -9.66 25.57 2.27
CA GLN A 4 -8.89 26.23 3.32
C GLN A 4 -7.47 26.48 2.81
N LYS A 5 -7.03 27.74 2.89
CA LYS A 5 -5.69 28.16 2.44
C LYS A 5 -4.65 27.57 3.39
N THR A 6 -3.93 26.55 2.93
CA THR A 6 -2.84 25.92 3.71
C THR A 6 -1.61 26.82 3.75
N VAL A 7 -0.83 26.73 4.82
CA VAL A 7 0.48 27.40 4.93
C VAL A 7 1.55 26.48 4.35
N ARG A 8 2.54 27.02 3.63
CA ARG A 8 3.69 26.23 3.15
C ARG A 8 4.59 25.89 4.32
N LEU A 9 5.02 24.63 4.44
CA LEU A 9 5.93 24.15 5.49
C LEU A 9 7.25 24.94 5.52
N SER A 10 7.69 25.48 4.39
CA SER A 10 8.90 26.33 4.34
C SER A 10 8.76 27.65 5.10
N ASN A 11 7.53 28.08 5.38
CA ASN A 11 7.22 29.43 5.88
C ASN A 11 6.61 29.41 7.30
N ASP A 12 6.54 28.25 7.96
CA ASP A 12 5.88 28.10 9.26
C ASP A 12 6.83 28.25 10.47
N GLY A 13 8.13 28.47 10.22
CA GLY A 13 9.14 28.61 11.27
C GLY A 13 9.44 27.29 12.01
N TYR A 14 9.04 26.14 11.47
CA TYR A 14 9.22 24.85 12.12
C TYR A 14 10.70 24.50 12.33
N GLN A 15 11.09 24.33 13.60
CA GLN A 15 12.39 23.80 13.98
C GLN A 15 12.29 22.29 14.19
N ARG A 16 12.96 21.52 13.33
CA ARG A 16 12.94 20.05 13.40
C ARG A 16 13.67 19.55 14.64
N PRO A 17 13.04 18.71 15.49
CA PRO A 17 13.71 18.08 16.62
C PRO A 17 14.72 17.03 16.15
N LYS A 18 15.75 16.75 16.96
CA LYS A 18 16.83 15.80 16.63
C LYS A 18 16.34 14.40 16.31
N ASN A 19 15.30 13.93 17.00
CA ASN A 19 14.66 12.64 16.78
C ASN A 19 13.16 12.86 16.62
N THR A 20 12.65 12.54 15.44
CA THR A 20 11.22 12.58 15.14
C THR A 20 10.57 11.23 15.45
N MET A 21 9.27 11.23 15.76
CA MET A 21 8.52 9.98 16.01
C MET A 21 8.68 8.98 14.86
N GLN A 22 8.70 9.47 13.62
CA GLN A 22 8.85 8.63 12.42
C GLN A 22 10.21 7.94 12.33
N GLU A 23 11.26 8.51 12.93
CA GLU A 23 12.61 7.91 12.97
C GLU A 23 12.73 6.82 14.04
N ARG A 24 11.75 6.71 14.96
CA ARG A 24 11.71 5.67 15.99
C ARG A 24 10.86 4.46 15.61
N LEU A 25 10.15 4.54 14.49
CA LEU A 25 9.31 3.43 14.03
C LEU A 25 10.17 2.26 13.61
N SER A 26 9.86 1.08 14.14
CA SER A 26 10.38 -0.20 13.68
C SER A 26 9.80 -0.57 12.31
N GLU A 27 10.42 -1.53 11.64
CA GLU A 27 9.93 -2.05 10.37
C GLU A 27 8.54 -2.67 10.50
N ALA A 28 8.26 -3.37 11.61
CA ALA A 28 6.95 -3.95 11.89
C ALA A 28 5.86 -2.86 12.03
N GLU A 29 6.15 -1.78 12.75
CA GLU A 29 5.22 -0.65 12.88
C GLU A 29 5.00 0.06 11.53
N ILE A 30 6.05 0.20 10.71
CA ILE A 30 5.90 0.77 9.36
C ILE A 30 5.00 -0.12 8.50
N GLN A 31 5.16 -1.44 8.59
CA GLN A 31 4.35 -2.40 7.84
C GLN A 31 2.88 -2.35 8.27
N GLU A 32 2.59 -2.35 9.57
CA GLU A 32 1.24 -2.17 10.12
C GLU A 32 0.62 -0.87 9.60
N LYS A 33 1.42 0.20 9.57
CA LYS A 33 0.98 1.49 9.08
C LYS A 33 0.65 1.40 7.58
N LEU A 34 1.31 0.57 6.79
CA LEU A 34 1.07 0.40 5.35
C LEU A 34 0.02 -0.67 4.99
N GLU A 35 -0.66 -1.30 5.96
CA GLU A 35 -1.60 -2.42 5.72
C GLU A 35 -2.69 -2.11 4.68
N ASP A 36 -3.33 -0.94 4.77
CA ASP A 36 -4.36 -0.49 3.83
C ASP A 36 -3.79 0.30 2.62
N TYR A 37 -2.49 0.19 2.37
CA TYR A 37 -1.82 0.96 1.32
C TYR A 37 -1.25 0.06 0.25
N VAL A 38 -1.39 0.48 -1.00
CA VAL A 38 -0.79 -0.18 -2.16
C VAL A 38 0.31 0.70 -2.74
N GLU A 39 1.41 0.08 -3.16
CA GLU A 39 2.49 0.78 -3.86
C GLU A 39 1.98 1.37 -5.18
N VAL A 40 2.45 2.58 -5.49
CA VAL A 40 2.03 3.34 -6.67
C VAL A 40 3.17 3.33 -7.66
N GLU A 41 2.96 2.67 -8.80
CA GLU A 41 3.91 2.71 -9.92
C GLU A 41 3.96 4.10 -10.57
N GLU A 42 2.79 4.71 -10.78
CA GLU A 42 2.68 5.99 -11.47
C GLU A 42 1.81 6.98 -10.69
N ILE A 43 2.46 7.93 -10.01
CA ILE A 43 1.78 8.90 -9.13
C ILE A 43 0.85 9.87 -9.89
N SER A 44 1.09 10.06 -11.20
CA SER A 44 0.24 10.85 -12.10
C SER A 44 -1.18 10.27 -12.20
N LYS A 45 -1.35 8.95 -12.06
CA LYS A 45 -2.64 8.25 -12.18
C LYS A 45 -3.45 8.27 -10.89
N VAL A 46 -2.81 8.58 -9.75
CA VAL A 46 -3.51 8.59 -8.47
C VAL A 46 -4.51 9.75 -8.40
N PRO A 47 -5.77 9.52 -8.00
CA PRO A 47 -6.74 10.59 -7.85
C PRO A 47 -6.32 11.63 -6.81
N LEU A 48 -6.64 12.90 -7.06
CA LEU A 48 -6.53 13.94 -6.03
C LEU A 48 -7.39 13.56 -4.81
N ASN A 49 -7.04 14.12 -3.64
CA ASN A 49 -7.64 13.79 -2.35
C ASN A 49 -7.35 12.37 -1.84
N SER A 50 -6.51 11.60 -2.52
CA SER A 50 -6.01 10.32 -1.99
C SER A 50 -4.98 10.59 -0.88
N HIS A 51 -5.01 9.77 0.17
CA HIS A 51 -3.97 9.80 1.19
C HIS A 51 -2.73 9.02 0.71
N ILE A 52 -1.57 9.67 0.75
CA ILE A 52 -0.30 9.13 0.27
C ILE A 52 0.66 8.96 1.45
N ARG A 53 1.35 7.83 1.48
CA ARG A 53 2.55 7.59 2.28
C ARG A 53 3.73 7.35 1.34
N TYR A 54 4.94 7.56 1.80
CA TYR A 54 6.09 7.38 0.93
C TYR A 54 7.38 7.10 1.71
N PHE A 55 8.33 6.49 1.01
CA PHE A 55 9.72 6.44 1.43
C PHE A 55 10.52 7.41 0.60
N ILE A 56 11.42 8.15 1.25
CA ILE A 56 12.48 8.89 0.57
C ILE A 56 13.75 8.05 0.60
N THR A 57 14.40 7.93 -0.55
CA THR A 57 15.73 7.33 -0.64
C THR A 57 16.78 8.44 -0.73
N ASP A 58 17.54 8.61 0.34
CA ASP A 58 18.72 9.46 0.38
C ASP A 58 19.96 8.63 0.08
N VAL A 59 20.89 9.15 -0.72
CA VAL A 59 22.20 8.53 -0.95
C VAL A 59 23.24 9.34 -0.20
N ASP A 60 23.97 8.70 0.71
CA ASP A 60 25.11 9.33 1.37
C ASP A 60 26.21 9.54 0.33
N GLN A 61 26.55 10.81 0.05
CA GLN A 61 27.53 11.15 -0.98
C GLN A 61 28.95 10.70 -0.64
N LYS A 62 29.24 10.40 0.63
CA LYS A 62 30.58 9.99 1.08
C LYS A 62 30.74 8.47 1.06
N THR A 63 29.71 7.73 1.45
CA THR A 63 29.77 6.26 1.57
C THR A 63 29.06 5.53 0.43
N GLY A 64 28.24 6.23 -0.35
CA GLY A 64 27.36 5.62 -1.37
C GLY A 64 26.17 4.86 -0.78
N GLU A 65 26.01 4.85 0.54
CA GLU A 65 24.97 4.09 1.23
C GLU A 65 23.59 4.70 0.97
N LYS A 66 22.62 3.84 0.61
CA LYS A 66 21.22 4.23 0.43
C LYS A 66 20.47 4.15 1.75
N LYS A 67 19.95 5.27 2.23
CA LYS A 67 19.12 5.36 3.43
C LYS A 67 17.67 5.61 3.04
N ARG A 68 16.81 4.63 3.28
CA ARG A 68 15.37 4.76 3.08
C ARG A 68 14.73 5.32 4.35
N LYS A 69 13.92 6.37 4.21
CA LYS A 69 13.24 7.03 5.32
C LYS A 69 11.75 7.05 5.06
N PHE A 70 10.98 6.40 5.93
CA PHE A 70 9.54 6.41 5.89
C PHE A 70 8.96 7.79 6.25
N ARG A 71 7.86 8.17 5.59
CA ARG A 71 7.09 9.38 5.84
C ARG A 71 5.61 9.04 5.90
N MET A 72 4.97 9.55 6.96
CA MET A 72 3.51 9.43 7.16
C MET A 72 2.69 10.11 6.07
N GLY A 73 3.32 11.01 5.31
CA GLY A 73 2.73 11.68 4.15
C GLY A 73 1.49 12.51 4.46
N GLY A 74 0.56 12.54 3.52
CA GLY A 74 -0.61 13.41 3.56
C GLY A 74 -1.50 13.26 2.33
N ILE A 75 -2.50 14.12 2.23
CA ILE A 75 -3.46 14.16 1.14
C ILE A 75 -2.83 14.77 -0.11
N LEU A 76 -2.95 14.09 -1.26
CA LEU A 76 -2.50 14.58 -2.55
C LEU A 76 -3.39 15.74 -3.02
N THR A 77 -2.83 16.95 -3.11
CA THR A 77 -3.56 18.17 -3.48
C THR A 77 -3.18 18.73 -4.84
N ASN A 78 -1.98 18.42 -5.35
CA ASN A 78 -1.56 18.80 -6.70
C ASN A 78 -0.60 17.76 -7.29
N LYS A 79 -0.82 17.44 -8.56
CA LYS A 79 -0.01 16.52 -9.37
C LYS A 79 0.27 17.02 -10.79
N ASP A 80 0.17 18.34 -11.00
CA ASP A 80 0.31 18.96 -12.34
C ASP A 80 1.73 18.78 -12.92
N HIS A 81 2.71 18.56 -12.04
CA HIS A 81 4.10 18.29 -12.38
C HIS A 81 4.58 16.95 -11.81
N ALA A 82 3.73 15.92 -11.90
CA ALA A 82 3.98 14.57 -11.35
C ALA A 82 5.25 13.88 -11.89
N ASP A 83 5.88 14.39 -12.95
CA ASP A 83 7.20 13.98 -13.44
C ASP A 83 8.34 14.46 -12.52
N LYS A 84 8.13 15.55 -11.77
CA LYS A 84 9.13 16.20 -10.92
C LYS A 84 8.74 16.15 -9.45
N PHE A 85 7.56 16.66 -9.12
CA PHE A 85 7.09 16.78 -7.75
C PHE A 85 5.57 16.72 -7.64
N ILE A 86 5.11 16.32 -6.45
CA ILE A 86 3.71 16.42 -6.05
C ILE A 86 3.58 17.35 -4.84
N ILE A 87 2.37 17.85 -4.58
CA ILE A 87 2.07 18.58 -3.35
C ILE A 87 1.17 17.73 -2.47
N LEU A 88 1.62 17.52 -1.23
CA LEU A 88 0.85 16.88 -0.18
C LEU A 88 0.42 17.91 0.88
N SER A 89 -0.65 17.62 1.59
CA SER A 89 -1.12 18.42 2.72
C SER A 89 -1.72 17.59 3.84
N ASN A 90 -1.61 18.08 5.07
CA ASN A 90 -2.36 17.56 6.22
C ASN A 90 -3.58 18.42 6.58
N GLY A 91 -4.01 19.31 5.67
CA GLY A 91 -5.12 20.25 5.86
C GLY A 91 -4.72 21.58 6.51
N LYS A 92 -3.62 21.65 7.26
CA LYS A 92 -3.08 22.90 7.82
C LYS A 92 -1.86 23.39 7.05
N VAL A 93 -0.95 22.47 6.77
CA VAL A 93 0.33 22.71 6.12
C VAL A 93 0.39 21.92 4.81
N SER A 94 1.12 22.46 3.83
CA SER A 94 1.44 21.76 2.58
C SER A 94 2.95 21.78 2.29
N TRP A 95 3.43 20.73 1.63
CA TRP A 95 4.83 20.57 1.24
C TRP A 95 4.94 19.84 -0.10
N SER A 96 6.03 20.08 -0.81
CA SER A 96 6.35 19.36 -2.05
C SER A 96 7.15 18.10 -1.75
N VAL A 97 6.94 17.06 -2.55
CA VAL A 97 7.71 15.82 -2.52
C VAL A 97 8.27 15.57 -3.91
N GLN A 98 9.58 15.39 -4.02
CA GLN A 98 10.24 15.08 -5.29
C GLN A 98 9.99 13.63 -5.67
N VAL A 99 9.48 13.39 -6.88
CA VAL A 99 9.03 12.07 -7.34
C VAL A 99 10.22 11.15 -7.59
N ASN A 100 11.30 11.66 -8.16
CA ASN A 100 12.50 10.87 -8.49
C ASN A 100 13.24 10.24 -7.29
N LYS A 101 12.96 10.67 -6.06
CA LYS A 101 13.59 10.14 -4.84
C LYS A 101 12.60 9.40 -3.94
N ALA A 102 11.36 9.22 -4.40
CA ALA A 102 10.27 8.75 -3.58
C ALA A 102 9.61 7.49 -4.13
N THR A 103 9.33 6.53 -3.24
CA THR A 103 8.42 5.41 -3.51
C THR A 103 7.10 5.72 -2.81
N PHE A 104 6.00 5.79 -3.57
CA PHE A 104 4.70 6.22 -3.06
C PHE A 104 3.77 5.04 -2.79
N TYR A 105 2.90 5.21 -1.82
CA TYR A 105 1.88 4.26 -1.41
C TYR A 105 0.56 5.00 -1.26
N LYS A 106 -0.50 4.53 -1.93
CA LYS A 106 -1.84 5.12 -1.90
C LYS A 106 -2.71 4.32 -0.93
N LYS A 107 -3.43 5.01 -0.04
CA LYS A 107 -4.45 4.36 0.78
C LYS A 107 -5.58 3.85 -0.11
N LEU A 108 -5.94 2.58 0.05
CA LEU A 108 -7.12 2.00 -0.58
C LEU A 108 -8.39 2.64 -0.02
N THR A 109 -9.38 2.80 -0.89
CA THR A 109 -10.74 3.14 -0.51
C THR A 109 -11.44 1.92 0.08
N LEU A 110 -12.48 2.15 0.89
CA LEU A 110 -13.30 1.05 1.42
C LEU A 110 -13.89 0.17 0.32
N GLN A 111 -14.21 0.76 -0.84
CA GLN A 111 -14.72 0.03 -1.99
C GLN A 111 -13.63 -0.87 -2.60
N GLU A 112 -12.42 -0.37 -2.83
CA GLU A 112 -11.29 -1.17 -3.34
C GLU A 112 -10.95 -2.35 -2.39
N ILE A 113 -10.97 -2.12 -1.07
CA ILE A 113 -10.76 -3.18 -0.07
C ILE A 113 -11.86 -4.25 -0.18
N LYS A 114 -13.12 -3.81 -0.25
CA LYS A 114 -14.28 -4.70 -0.36
C LYS A 114 -14.20 -5.54 -1.64
N ASP A 115 -13.88 -4.92 -2.77
CA ASP A 115 -13.79 -5.60 -4.07
C ASP A 115 -12.68 -6.66 -4.06
N GLY A 116 -11.51 -6.33 -3.49
CA GLY A 116 -10.43 -7.29 -3.31
C GLY A 116 -10.83 -8.49 -2.45
N HIS A 117 -11.54 -8.26 -1.33
CA HIS A 117 -12.06 -9.37 -0.51
C HIS A 117 -13.09 -10.22 -1.26
N GLN A 118 -13.95 -9.61 -2.08
CA GLN A 118 -14.92 -10.35 -2.88
C GLN A 118 -14.24 -11.25 -3.92
N GLU A 119 -13.18 -10.77 -4.57
CA GLU A 119 -12.40 -11.57 -5.50
C GLU A 119 -11.74 -12.77 -4.81
N VAL A 120 -11.10 -12.54 -3.66
CA VAL A 120 -10.48 -13.61 -2.86
C VAL A 120 -11.52 -14.66 -2.44
N VAL A 121 -12.69 -14.23 -1.98
CA VAL A 121 -13.80 -15.14 -1.64
C VAL A 121 -14.26 -15.95 -2.85
N ALA A 122 -14.33 -15.34 -4.03
CA ALA A 122 -14.71 -16.04 -5.26
C ALA A 122 -13.67 -17.12 -5.62
N GLN A 123 -12.38 -16.79 -5.56
CA GLN A 123 -11.29 -17.75 -5.81
C GLN A 123 -11.35 -18.94 -4.85
N TYR A 124 -11.53 -18.68 -3.55
CA TYR A 124 -11.66 -19.77 -2.57
C TYR A 124 -12.91 -20.62 -2.78
N LYS A 125 -14.03 -20.04 -3.21
CA LYS A 125 -15.25 -20.79 -3.53
C LYS A 125 -15.02 -21.78 -4.69
N GLU A 126 -14.37 -21.34 -5.76
CA GLU A 126 -14.05 -22.23 -6.88
C GLU A 126 -13.07 -23.33 -6.46
N LYS A 127 -12.02 -22.99 -5.68
CA LYS A 127 -11.08 -24.00 -5.16
C LYS A 127 -11.77 -25.05 -4.28
N ILE A 128 -12.71 -24.63 -3.41
CA ILE A 128 -13.51 -25.56 -2.60
C ILE A 128 -14.37 -26.45 -3.50
N ARG A 129 -14.94 -25.91 -4.57
CA ARG A 129 -15.77 -26.67 -5.53
C ARG A 129 -14.93 -27.73 -6.26
N GLU A 130 -13.74 -27.38 -6.72
CA GLU A 130 -12.80 -28.30 -7.35
C GLU A 130 -12.38 -29.41 -6.39
N GLN A 131 -11.97 -29.05 -5.17
CA GLN A 131 -11.57 -30.03 -4.15
C GLN A 131 -12.72 -30.98 -3.80
N ARG A 132 -13.97 -30.49 -3.73
CA ARG A 132 -15.14 -31.36 -3.49
C ARG A 132 -15.38 -32.35 -4.63
N ARG A 133 -15.22 -31.93 -5.89
CA ARG A 133 -15.33 -32.83 -7.05
C ARG A 133 -14.26 -33.91 -7.01
N GLU A 134 -13.03 -33.53 -6.68
CA GLU A 134 -11.92 -34.47 -6.59
C GLU A 134 -12.12 -35.49 -5.46
N ILE A 135 -12.54 -35.02 -4.28
CA ILE A 135 -12.91 -35.89 -3.16
C ILE A 135 -14.01 -36.88 -3.56
N HIS A 136 -14.99 -36.46 -4.36
CA HIS A 136 -16.05 -37.34 -4.81
C HIS A 136 -15.52 -38.45 -5.73
N LYS A 137 -14.70 -38.11 -6.73
CA LYS A 137 -14.08 -39.08 -7.64
C LYS A 137 -13.22 -40.10 -6.90
N LEU A 138 -12.34 -39.63 -6.01
CA LEU A 138 -11.46 -40.50 -5.22
C LEU A 138 -12.26 -41.44 -4.31
N LYS A 139 -13.39 -40.99 -3.75
CA LYS A 139 -14.27 -41.86 -2.97
C LYS A 139 -14.88 -42.97 -3.82
N ASP A 140 -15.33 -42.65 -5.03
CA ASP A 140 -15.90 -43.63 -5.95
C ASP A 140 -14.85 -44.66 -6.39
N GLU A 141 -13.63 -44.21 -6.71
CA GLU A 141 -12.50 -45.10 -7.04
C GLU A 141 -12.13 -46.03 -5.89
N VAL A 142 -12.01 -45.50 -4.67
CA VAL A 142 -11.73 -46.30 -3.47
C VAL A 142 -12.82 -47.35 -3.24
N GLU A 143 -14.09 -47.01 -3.45
CA GLU A 143 -15.19 -47.94 -3.30
C GLU A 143 -15.15 -49.06 -4.35
N GLN A 144 -14.81 -48.74 -5.61
CA GLN A 144 -14.61 -49.74 -6.65
C GLN A 144 -13.45 -50.70 -6.32
N LEU A 145 -12.30 -50.16 -5.89
CA LEU A 145 -11.15 -50.96 -5.50
C LEU A 145 -11.46 -51.89 -4.32
N LYS A 146 -12.20 -51.41 -3.31
CA LYS A 146 -12.65 -52.23 -2.18
C LYS A 146 -13.53 -53.40 -2.63
N LYS A 147 -14.43 -53.18 -3.60
CA LYS A 147 -15.28 -54.25 -4.16
C LYS A 147 -14.46 -55.28 -4.92
N ILE A 148 -13.41 -54.86 -5.65
CA ILE A 148 -12.50 -55.77 -6.35
C ILE A 148 -11.72 -56.63 -5.35
N LEU A 149 -11.17 -56.01 -4.29
CA LEU A 149 -10.41 -56.72 -3.26
C LEU A 149 -11.26 -57.75 -2.50
N LYS A 150 -12.55 -57.46 -2.24
CA LYS A 150 -13.47 -58.40 -1.58
C LYS A 150 -13.88 -59.61 -2.43
N LYS A 151 -13.63 -59.58 -3.75
CA LYS A 151 -13.96 -60.66 -4.69
C LYS A 151 -12.78 -61.62 -4.96
N LYS A 152 -11.59 -61.29 -4.47
CA LYS A 152 -10.41 -62.18 -4.45
C LYS A 152 -10.34 -62.87 -3.09
#